data_AF-A0AAW1T3H8-F1
#
_entry.id   AF-A0AAW1T3H8-F1
#
_cell.length_a   1.000
_cell.length_b   1.000
_cell.length_c   1.000
_cell.angle_alpha   90.00
_cell.angle_beta   90.00
_cell.angle_gamma   90.00
#
_symmetry.space_group_name_H-M   'P 1'
#
loop_
_entity.id
_entity.type
_entity.pdbx_description
1 polymer ?
#
loop_
_entity_poly.entity_id
_entity_poly.type
_entity_poly.pdbx_seq_one_letter_code
_entity_poly.pdbx_strand_id
1 'polypeptide(L)'
;HTHPTQTCFLSSVDIHTQYGYQVMMEEAIAIVMAPRDSTKRCGVFRLTTPGGLKLIQNCRKSGFHSHPPTHTGQPMYELCGHVYLNPRLRHDVVDLR
;
A
#
# COMPACT_ATOMS: atom_id res chain seq x y z
N HIS A 1 1.49 -8.03 -1.61
CA HIS A 1 2.56 -8.96 -1.17
C HIS A 1 2.23 -9.54 0.19
N THR A 2 3.08 -10.41 0.73
CA THR A 2 2.92 -11.01 2.07
C THR A 2 3.83 -10.34 3.09
N HIS A 3 3.33 -10.22 4.32
CA HIS A 3 4.10 -9.95 5.53
C HIS A 3 4.10 -11.22 6.38
N PRO A 4 5.08 -12.13 6.23
CA PRO A 4 5.01 -13.47 6.83
C PRO A 4 4.94 -13.46 8.36
N THR A 5 5.60 -12.48 8.99
CA THR A 5 5.70 -12.36 10.45
C THR A 5 5.27 -10.99 10.98
N GLN A 6 5.23 -9.97 10.14
CA GLN A 6 4.87 -8.61 10.52
C GLN A 6 3.35 -8.38 10.49
N THR A 7 2.92 -7.29 11.13
CA THR A 7 1.55 -6.80 11.05
C THR A 7 1.21 -6.29 9.64
N CYS A 8 -0.07 -6.05 9.38
CA CYS A 8 -0.58 -5.59 8.10
C CYS A 8 -0.47 -4.07 7.94
N PHE A 9 0.58 -3.62 7.24
CA PHE A 9 0.87 -2.21 6.99
C PHE A 9 1.66 -2.04 5.68
N LEU A 10 1.84 -0.80 5.20
CA LEU A 10 2.79 -0.48 4.13
C LEU A 10 4.11 0.02 4.73
N SER A 11 5.21 -0.69 4.49
CA SER A 11 6.55 -0.27 4.87
C SER A 11 7.04 0.92 4.02
N SER A 12 8.20 1.48 4.38
CA SER A 12 8.87 2.52 3.60
C SER A 12 9.08 2.10 2.13
N VAL A 13 9.50 0.86 1.89
CA VAL A 13 9.69 0.36 0.51
C VAL A 13 8.35 0.19 -0.21
N ASP A 14 7.32 -0.26 0.52
CA ASP A 14 5.99 -0.48 -0.07
C ASP A 14 5.34 0.84 -0.50
N ILE A 15 5.46 1.92 0.29
CA ILE A 15 4.87 3.23 -0.08
C ILE A 15 5.56 3.86 -1.30
N HIS A 16 6.87 3.67 -1.46
CA HIS A 16 7.60 4.08 -2.67
C HIS A 16 7.18 3.24 -3.89
N THR A 17 6.97 1.95 -3.70
CA THR A 17 6.48 1.05 -4.75
C THR A 17 5.06 1.42 -5.16
N GLN A 18 4.16 1.60 -4.18
CA GLN A 18 2.77 1.98 -4.41
C GLN A 18 2.64 3.35 -5.06
N TYR A 19 3.51 4.31 -4.73
CA TYR A 19 3.56 5.60 -5.42
C TYR A 19 3.74 5.44 -6.93
N GLY A 20 4.66 4.58 -7.37
CA GLY A 20 4.88 4.30 -8.79
C GLY A 20 3.62 3.82 -9.50
N TYR A 21 2.86 2.91 -8.88
CA TYR A 21 1.58 2.45 -9.43
C TYR A 21 0.50 3.52 -9.40
N GLN A 22 0.34 4.23 -8.28
CA GLN A 22 -0.77 5.14 -8.06
C GLN A 22 -0.68 6.46 -8.84
N VAL A 23 0.53 6.90 -9.22
CA VAL A 23 0.71 8.03 -10.14
C VAL A 23 0.31 7.66 -11.57
N MET A 24 0.47 6.40 -11.96
CA MET A 24 0.09 5.92 -13.29
C MET A 24 -1.41 5.59 -13.38
N MET A 25 -2.01 5.13 -12.28
CA MET A 25 -3.43 4.82 -12.17
C MET A 25 -3.92 5.18 -10.77
N GLU A 26 -4.77 6.20 -10.66
CA GLU A 26 -5.22 6.73 -9.37
C GLU A 26 -5.93 5.69 -8.50
N GLU A 27 -6.58 4.71 -9.12
CA GLU A 27 -7.29 3.63 -8.47
C GLU A 27 -6.39 2.47 -8.02
N ALA A 28 -5.09 2.50 -8.30
CA ALA A 28 -4.15 1.44 -7.93
C ALA A 28 -4.19 1.14 -6.42
N ILE A 29 -4.12 -0.14 -6.07
CA ILE A 29 -4.20 -0.64 -4.69
C ILE A 29 -2.99 -1.50 -4.33
N ALA A 30 -2.57 -1.40 -3.08
CA ALA A 30 -1.62 -2.33 -2.47
C ALA A 30 -2.38 -3.32 -1.59
N ILE A 31 -2.32 -4.61 -1.92
CA ILE A 31 -2.89 -5.68 -1.07
C ILE A 31 -1.75 -6.30 -0.25
N VAL A 32 -1.87 -6.25 1.08
CA VAL A 32 -0.95 -6.87 2.02
C VAL A 32 -1.63 -8.03 2.73
N MET A 33 -1.02 -9.20 2.67
CA MET A 33 -1.45 -10.41 3.36
C MET A 33 -0.52 -10.68 4.55
N ALA A 34 -1.02 -10.52 5.78
CA ALA A 34 -0.28 -10.70 7.03
C ALA A 34 -0.82 -11.90 7.82
N PRO A 35 -0.42 -13.15 7.48
CA PRO A 35 -1.05 -14.35 8.04
C PRO A 35 -0.93 -14.49 9.56
N ARG A 36 0.10 -13.89 10.19
CA ARG A 36 0.33 -13.92 11.64
C ARG A 36 -0.25 -12.73 12.41
N ASP A 37 -0.79 -11.74 11.71
CA ASP A 37 -1.47 -10.61 12.36
C ASP A 37 -2.84 -11.09 12.86
N SER A 38 -3.02 -11.14 14.19
CA SER A 38 -4.27 -11.57 14.82
C SER A 38 -5.41 -10.57 14.64
N THR A 39 -5.11 -9.32 14.29
CA THR A 39 -6.07 -8.22 14.18
C THR A 39 -6.50 -7.97 12.73
N LYS A 40 -5.57 -8.04 11.79
CA LYS A 40 -5.83 -7.73 10.37
C LYS A 40 -4.96 -8.59 9.46
N ARG A 41 -5.52 -9.69 8.96
CA ARG A 41 -4.80 -10.63 8.09
C ARG A 41 -4.69 -10.19 6.63
N CYS A 42 -5.57 -9.29 6.20
CA CYS A 42 -5.58 -8.72 4.86
C CYS A 42 -5.86 -7.22 4.95
N GLY A 43 -5.07 -6.41 4.26
CA GLY A 43 -5.25 -4.98 4.16
C GLY A 43 -5.16 -4.56 2.70
N VAL A 44 -6.11 -3.73 2.28
CA VAL A 44 -6.12 -3.12 0.95
C VAL A 44 -5.91 -1.63 1.14
N PHE A 45 -4.82 -1.11 0.61
CA PHE A 45 -4.34 0.24 0.91
C PHE A 45 -4.17 1.07 -0.36
N ARG A 46 -4.21 2.40 -0.18
CA ARG A 46 -3.76 3.40 -1.16
C ARG A 46 -2.98 4.50 -0.43
N LEU A 47 -2.12 5.23 -1.14
CA LEU A 47 -1.53 6.45 -0.61
C LEU A 47 -2.62 7.53 -0.48
N THR A 48 -2.56 8.30 0.59
CA THR A 48 -3.51 9.42 0.77
C THR A 48 -3.23 10.49 -0.28
N THR A 49 -4.29 11.15 -0.72
CA THR A 49 -4.26 12.20 -1.73
C THR A 49 -4.75 13.52 -1.10
N PRO A 50 -3.99 14.63 -1.18
CA PRO A 50 -2.66 14.75 -1.77
C PRO A 50 -1.51 14.39 -0.81
N GLY A 51 -1.77 14.15 0.47
CA GLY A 51 -0.76 14.06 1.53
C GLY A 51 0.39 13.08 1.25
N GLY A 52 0.06 11.80 1.13
CA GLY A 52 1.03 10.73 0.91
C GLY A 52 1.69 10.80 -0.47
N LEU A 53 0.90 11.02 -1.52
CA LEU A 53 1.43 11.12 -2.89
C LEU A 53 2.47 12.24 -3.03
N LYS A 54 2.17 13.45 -2.56
CA LYS A 54 3.11 14.58 -2.65
C LYS A 54 4.36 14.36 -1.79
N LEU A 55 4.24 13.66 -0.66
CA LEU A 55 5.39 13.39 0.19
C LEU A 55 6.37 12.43 -0.47
N ILE A 56 5.89 11.33 -1.06
CA ILE A 56 6.77 10.34 -1.73
C ILE A 56 7.31 10.88 -3.05
N GLN A 57 6.52 11.64 -3.81
CA GLN A 57 6.98 12.30 -5.03
C GLN A 57 8.28 13.10 -4.83
N ASN A 58 8.42 13.73 -3.66
CA ASN A 58 9.57 14.57 -3.33
C ASN A 58 10.69 13.82 -2.58
N CYS A 59 10.50 12.53 -2.29
CA CYS A 59 11.49 11.73 -1.58
C CYS A 59 12.52 11.14 -2.56
N ARG A 60 13.81 11.37 -2.29
CA ARG A 60 14.95 10.86 -3.09
C ARG A 60 15.76 9.77 -2.39
N LYS A 61 15.34 9.34 -1.20
CA LYS A 61 16.05 8.33 -0.41
C LYS A 61 15.72 6.92 -0.93
N SER A 62 16.69 6.02 -0.86
CA SER A 62 16.55 4.61 -1.22
C SER A 62 16.64 3.70 0.01
N GLY A 63 16.12 2.49 -0.09
CA GLY A 63 16.11 1.53 1.02
C GLY A 63 15.17 1.95 2.16
N PHE A 64 15.33 1.34 3.33
CA PHE A 64 14.47 1.61 4.48
C PHE A 64 14.80 2.97 5.13
N HIS A 65 13.83 3.87 5.17
CA HIS A 65 13.96 5.15 5.85
C HIS A 65 12.62 5.68 6.36
N SER A 66 12.67 6.51 7.39
CA SER A 66 11.49 7.18 7.93
C SER A 66 11.07 8.38 7.07
N HIS A 67 9.77 8.66 7.06
CA HIS A 67 9.18 9.83 6.43
C HIS A 67 8.62 10.79 7.49
N PRO A 68 8.71 12.11 7.27
CA PRO A 68 8.03 13.07 8.13
C PRO A 68 6.49 12.94 7.98
N PRO A 69 5.71 13.58 8.86
CA PRO A 69 4.27 13.72 8.66
C PRO A 69 3.95 14.40 7.32
N THR A 70 2.78 14.08 6.75
CA THR A 70 2.35 14.72 5.51
C THR A 70 2.02 16.20 5.75
N HIS A 71 2.21 17.03 4.73
CA HIS A 71 1.90 18.46 4.79
C HIS A 71 0.40 18.77 5.04
N THR A 72 -0.49 17.81 4.77
CA THR A 72 -1.93 17.93 5.02
C THR A 72 -2.35 17.42 6.40
N GLY A 73 -1.43 16.81 7.16
CA GLY A 73 -1.77 16.09 8.39
C GLY A 73 -2.47 14.75 8.15
N GLN A 74 -2.72 14.36 6.90
CA GLN A 74 -3.26 13.04 6.57
C GLN A 74 -2.22 11.95 6.91
N PRO A 75 -2.66 10.72 7.23
CA PRO A 75 -1.78 9.56 7.27
C PRO A 75 -1.03 9.38 5.95
N MET A 76 0.09 8.65 5.97
CA MET A 76 0.88 8.35 4.78
C MET A 76 0.06 7.56 3.73
N TYR A 77 -0.75 6.62 4.21
CA TYR A 77 -1.64 5.76 3.42
C TYR A 77 -2.90 5.47 4.25
N GLU A 78 -3.94 5.00 3.57
CA GLU A 78 -5.23 4.70 4.15
C GLU A 78 -5.79 3.38 3.62
N LEU A 79 -6.82 2.86 4.29
CA LEU A 79 -7.59 1.75 3.74
C LEU A 79 -8.35 2.22 2.51
N CYS A 80 -8.36 1.37 1.49
CA CYS A 80 -8.94 1.67 0.21
C CYS A 80 -10.47 1.54 0.25
N GLY A 81 -11.19 2.65 0.10
CA GLY A 81 -12.67 2.69 0.12
C GLY A 81 -13.33 2.36 -1.21
N HIS A 82 -12.60 2.40 -2.33
CA HIS A 82 -13.13 2.20 -3.68
C HIS A 82 -12.96 0.75 -4.19
N VAL A 83 -12.89 -0.23 -3.28
CA VAL A 83 -12.71 -1.65 -3.60
C VAL A 83 -13.93 -2.46 -3.20
N TYR A 84 -14.39 -3.31 -4.11
CA TYR A 84 -15.44 -4.30 -3.87
C TYR A 84 -14.86 -5.72 -3.92
N LEU A 85 -14.98 -6.47 -2.83
CA LEU A 85 -14.51 -7.86 -2.76
C LEU A 85 -15.63 -8.83 -3.14
N ASN A 86 -15.47 -9.52 -4.25
CA ASN A 86 -16.42 -10.53 -4.73
C ASN A 86 -15.80 -11.92 -4.71
N PRO A 87 -16.23 -12.83 -3.81
CA PRO A 87 -15.65 -14.17 -3.71
C PRO A 87 -16.04 -15.10 -4.87
N ARG A 88 -16.97 -14.69 -5.73
CA ARG A 88 -17.46 -15.49 -6.87
C ARG A 88 -16.74 -15.16 -8.17
N LEU A 89 -15.90 -14.13 -8.19
CA LEU A 89 -15.10 -13.80 -9.36
C LEU A 89 -14.03 -14.87 -9.56
N ARG A 90 -13.98 -15.42 -10.78
CA ARG A 90 -12.87 -16.27 -11.20
C ARG A 90 -11.66 -15.38 -11.45
N HIS A 91 -10.51 -15.87 -11.04
CA HIS A 91 -9.22 -15.22 -11.28
C HIS A 91 -8.19 -16.30 -11.60
N ASP A 92 -7.23 -15.95 -12.44
CA ASP A 92 -6.14 -16.82 -12.82
C ASP A 92 -4.85 -16.33 -12.16
N VAL A 93 -4.00 -17.27 -11.76
CA VAL A 93 -2.66 -16.98 -11.24
C VAL A 93 -1.65 -17.56 -12.21
N VAL A 94 -0.85 -16.70 -12.82
CA VAL A 94 0.27 -17.09 -13.68
C VAL A 94 1.56 -16.89 -12.90
N ASP A 95 2.29 -17.98 -12.70
CA ASP A 95 3.56 -18.00 -11.98
C ASP A 95 4.73 -18.04 -12.98
N LEU A 96 5.63 -17.06 -12.90
CA LEU A 96 6.78 -16.90 -13.82
C LEU A 96 8.13 -17.01 -13.09
N ARG A 97 8.15 -17.52 -11.85
CA ARG A 97 9.35 -17.65 -11.02
C ARG A 97 10.28 -18.78 -11.46
#